data_AF-A0A060CA84-F1
#
_entry.id   AF-A0A060CA84-F1
#
_cell.length_a   1.000
_cell.length_b   1.000
_cell.length_c   1.000
_cell.angle_alpha   90.00
_cell.angle_beta   90.00
_cell.angle_gamma   90.00
#
_symmetry.space_group_name_H-M   'P 1'
#
loop_
_entity.id
_entity.type
_entity.pdbx_description
1 polymer ?
#
loop_
_entity_poly.entity_id
_entity_poly.type
_entity_poly.pdbx_seq_one_letter_code
_entity_poly.pdbx_strand_id
1 'polypeptide(L)'
;MLGKVLAPGIPTDEARKLYTALYHTRIMPRDRTGDVKGWEADEPFWDDHYTLWDTWQSLFPLFAIVDPAIVASNVNAFAARFKHN
;
A
#
# COMPACT_ATOMS: atom_id res chain seq x y z
N MET A 1 4.16 5.19 8.29
CA MET A 1 5.01 4.12 7.70
C MET A 1 6.49 4.31 8.02
N LEU A 2 7.08 5.49 7.85
CA LEU A 2 8.54 5.68 8.02
C LEU A 2 9.07 5.26 9.41
N GLY A 3 8.30 5.46 10.48
CA GLY A 3 8.69 5.01 11.83
C GLY A 3 8.60 3.49 12.06
N LYS A 4 8.12 2.70 11.09
CA LYS A 4 8.02 1.24 11.20
C LYS A 4 9.32 0.51 10.82
N VAL A 5 10.24 1.17 10.10
CA VAL A 5 11.53 0.62 9.70
C VAL A 5 12.62 1.46 10.36
N LEU A 6 13.38 0.84 11.26
CA LEU A 6 14.49 1.48 11.96
C LEU A 6 15.81 0.93 11.45
N ALA A 7 16.73 1.82 11.09
CA ALA A 7 18.06 1.47 10.63
C ALA A 7 19.13 2.22 11.44
N PRO A 8 19.39 1.82 12.70
CA PRO A 8 20.42 2.45 13.51
C PRO A 8 21.82 2.20 12.95
N GLY A 9 22.68 3.22 12.95
CA GLY A 9 24.08 3.10 12.56
C GLY A 9 24.38 3.14 11.07
N ILE A 10 23.38 3.35 10.20
CA ILE A 10 23.63 3.53 8.75
C ILE A 10 24.12 4.96 8.45
N PRO A 11 24.97 5.16 7.43
CA PRO A 11 25.41 6.49 7.01
C PRO A 11 24.23 7.37 6.56
N THR A 12 24.33 8.68 6.80
CA THR A 12 23.26 9.66 6.52
C THR A 12 22.76 9.63 5.07
N ASP A 13 23.67 9.47 4.10
CA ASP A 13 23.27 9.45 2.69
C ASP A 13 22.52 8.17 2.30
N GLU A 14 22.89 7.03 2.88
CA GLU A 14 22.15 5.77 2.71
C GLU A 14 20.81 5.81 3.44
N ALA A 15 20.76 6.42 4.63
CA ALA A 15 19.50 6.68 5.33
C ALA A 15 18.54 7.51 4.47
N ARG A 16 19.06 8.57 3.83
CA ARG A 16 18.25 9.41 2.94
C ARG A 16 17.68 8.59 1.78
N LYS A 17 18.50 7.75 1.13
CA LYS A 17 18.02 6.88 0.04
C LYS A 17 16.95 5.90 0.52
N LEU A 18 17.18 5.23 1.65
CA LEU A 18 16.25 4.28 2.23
C LEU A 18 14.91 4.93 2.55
N TYR A 19 14.91 6.04 3.29
CA TYR A 19 13.66 6.70 3.70
C TYR A 19 12.95 7.39 2.52
N THR A 20 13.67 7.87 1.50
CA THR A 20 13.06 8.34 0.25
C THR A 20 12.39 7.19 -0.50
N ALA A 21 13.04 6.02 -0.62
CA ALA A 21 12.44 4.85 -1.24
C ALA A 21 11.19 4.40 -0.47
N LEU A 22 11.25 4.31 0.86
CA LEU A 22 10.11 3.98 1.71
C LEU A 22 8.98 5.00 1.58
N TYR A 23 9.28 6.30 1.45
CA TYR A 23 8.27 7.31 1.16
C TYR A 23 7.54 7.00 -0.16
N HIS A 24 8.27 6.70 -1.23
CA HIS A 24 7.66 6.36 -2.52
C HIS A 24 6.78 5.11 -2.48
N THR A 25 7.11 4.13 -1.63
CA THR A 25 6.25 2.95 -1.48
C THR A 25 4.85 3.29 -1.00
N ARG A 26 4.64 4.42 -0.28
CA ARG A 26 3.34 4.77 0.29
C ARG A 26 2.48 5.66 -0.61
N ILE A 27 2.93 5.97 -1.82
CA ILE A 27 2.16 6.77 -2.78
C ILE A 27 1.03 5.94 -3.42
N MET A 28 1.26 4.65 -3.62
CA MET A 28 0.30 3.71 -4.24
C MET A 28 0.28 2.36 -3.50
N PRO A 29 -0.82 1.60 -3.55
CA PRO A 29 -2.16 2.02 -3.96
C PRO A 29 -2.77 3.00 -2.94
N ARG A 30 -3.84 3.69 -3.34
CA ARG A 30 -4.51 4.71 -2.50
C ARG A 30 -5.82 4.18 -1.93
N ASP A 31 -6.01 4.37 -0.64
CA ASP A 31 -7.29 4.12 0.01
C ASP A 31 -8.27 5.23 -0.36
N ARG A 32 -9.40 4.84 -0.96
CA ARG A 32 -10.52 5.73 -1.34
C ARG A 32 -11.84 5.19 -0.79
N THR A 33 -11.78 4.40 0.28
CA THR A 33 -12.96 3.90 0.99
C THR A 33 -13.83 5.09 1.41
N GLY A 34 -15.13 5.03 1.10
CA GLY A 34 -16.09 6.11 1.37
C GLY A 34 -16.13 7.28 0.36
N ASP A 35 -15.17 7.37 -0.57
CA ASP A 35 -15.11 8.47 -1.55
C ASP A 35 -15.92 8.19 -2.83
N VAL A 36 -16.34 6.94 -3.05
CA VAL A 36 -16.93 6.49 -4.32
C VAL A 36 -18.45 6.45 -4.20
N LYS A 37 -19.14 7.30 -4.99
CA LYS A 37 -20.60 7.30 -5.06
C LYS A 37 -21.12 5.97 -5.61
N GLY A 38 -22.04 5.33 -4.89
CA GLY A 38 -22.60 4.02 -5.26
C GLY A 38 -21.83 2.83 -4.70
N TRP A 39 -20.83 3.08 -3.85
CA TRP A 39 -20.13 2.09 -3.03
C TRP A 39 -20.51 2.30 -1.57
N GLU A 40 -20.58 1.23 -0.77
CA GLU A 40 -20.87 1.36 0.66
C GLU A 40 -19.74 2.09 1.37
N ALA A 41 -20.08 2.95 2.33
CA ALA A 41 -19.12 3.89 2.92
C ALA A 41 -18.00 3.21 3.72
N ASP A 42 -18.26 2.01 4.25
CA ASP A 42 -17.34 1.20 5.04
C ASP A 42 -16.73 0.02 4.23
N GLU A 43 -17.14 -0.17 2.98
CA GLU A 43 -16.62 -1.25 2.15
C GLU A 43 -15.24 -0.86 1.56
N PRO A 44 -14.18 -1.66 1.79
CA PRO A 44 -12.83 -1.31 1.35
C PRO A 44 -12.75 -0.99 -0.15
N PHE A 45 -12.23 0.18 -0.47
CA PHE A 45 -11.99 0.59 -1.86
C PHE A 45 -10.58 1.16 -2.01
N TRP A 46 -9.71 0.39 -2.67
CA TRP A 46 -8.33 0.80 -2.94
C TRP A 46 -8.12 1.03 -4.42
N ASP A 47 -7.73 2.22 -4.84
CA ASP A 47 -7.52 2.59 -6.24
C ASP A 47 -6.03 2.71 -6.57
N ASP A 48 -5.73 2.93 -7.85
CA ASP A 48 -4.38 3.19 -8.34
C ASP A 48 -3.42 2.00 -8.15
N HIS A 49 -3.92 0.80 -8.46
CA HIS A 49 -3.11 -0.42 -8.62
C HIS A 49 -2.30 -0.37 -9.93
N TYR A 50 -1.64 0.75 -10.17
CA TYR A 50 -0.82 0.93 -11.34
C TYR A 50 0.29 -0.12 -11.33
N THR A 51 0.47 -0.75 -12.47
CA THR A 51 1.39 -1.87 -12.65
C THR A 51 1.28 -2.96 -11.59
N LEU A 52 0.05 -3.43 -11.30
CA LEU A 52 -0.15 -4.55 -10.38
C LEU A 52 0.74 -5.77 -10.72
N TRP A 53 1.03 -5.98 -12.01
CA TRP A 53 1.93 -7.04 -12.49
C TRP A 53 3.40 -6.88 -12.05
N ASP A 54 3.86 -5.67 -11.71
CA ASP A 54 5.19 -5.40 -11.14
C ASP A 54 5.14 -5.39 -9.61
N THR A 55 4.11 -4.75 -9.05
CA THR A 55 4.05 -4.44 -7.61
C THR A 55 3.75 -5.65 -6.74
N TRP A 56 3.15 -6.72 -7.29
CA TRP A 56 2.92 -7.97 -6.54
C TRP A 56 4.22 -8.67 -6.13
N GLN A 57 5.34 -8.42 -6.81
CA GLN A 57 6.64 -9.05 -6.51
C GLN A 57 7.52 -8.23 -5.57
N SER A 58 7.19 -6.95 -5.34
CA SER A 58 8.05 -6.01 -4.60
C SER A 58 7.30 -5.28 -3.49
N LEU A 59 6.34 -4.42 -3.87
CA LEU A 59 5.61 -3.54 -2.96
C LEU A 59 4.68 -4.30 -2.01
N PHE A 60 3.84 -5.20 -2.53
CA PHE A 60 2.91 -5.96 -1.70
C PHE A 60 3.62 -6.92 -0.71
N PRO A 61 4.70 -7.62 -1.10
CA PRO A 61 5.52 -8.37 -0.15
C PRO A 61 6.13 -7.50 0.95
N LEU A 62 6.62 -6.30 0.63
CA LEU A 62 7.09 -5.35 1.65
C LEU A 62 5.95 -4.99 2.62
N PHE A 63 4.78 -4.62 2.10
CA PHE A 63 3.61 -4.32 2.94
C PHE A 63 3.14 -5.51 3.77
N ALA A 64 3.23 -6.74 3.28
CA ALA A 64 2.88 -7.92 4.07
C ALA A 64 3.74 -8.03 5.35
N ILE A 65 4.98 -7.52 5.32
CA ILE A 65 5.90 -7.52 6.45
C ILE A 65 5.66 -6.30 7.36
N VAL A 66 5.59 -5.09 6.80
CA VAL A 66 5.60 -3.84 7.58
C VAL A 66 4.20 -3.32 7.92
N ASP A 67 3.19 -3.68 7.15
CA ASP A 67 1.81 -3.22 7.33
C ASP A 67 0.77 -4.20 6.72
N PRO A 68 0.63 -5.40 7.30
CA PRO A 68 -0.19 -6.46 6.72
C PRO A 68 -1.66 -6.07 6.56
N ALA A 69 -2.16 -5.11 7.36
CA ALA A 69 -3.52 -4.59 7.24
C ALA A 69 -3.77 -3.93 5.87
N ILE A 70 -2.77 -3.27 5.27
CA ILE A 70 -2.88 -2.70 3.92
C ILE A 70 -3.09 -3.81 2.90
N VAL A 71 -2.32 -4.90 2.98
CA VAL A 71 -2.45 -6.02 2.04
C VAL A 71 -3.82 -6.69 2.18
N ALA A 72 -4.27 -6.95 3.41
CA ALA A 72 -5.59 -7.51 3.66
C ALA A 72 -6.70 -6.61 3.09
N SER A 73 -6.62 -5.30 3.31
CA SER A 73 -7.61 -4.35 2.80
C SER A 73 -7.62 -4.27 1.27
N ASN A 74 -6.45 -4.39 0.62
CA ASN A 74 -6.35 -4.43 -0.83
C ASN A 74 -6.97 -5.70 -1.43
N VAL A 75 -6.70 -6.87 -0.83
CA VAL A 75 -7.32 -8.13 -1.24
C VAL A 75 -8.84 -8.08 -1.07
N ASN A 76 -9.33 -7.53 0.04
CA ASN A 76 -10.76 -7.33 0.26
C ASN A 76 -11.37 -6.37 -0.78
N ALA A 77 -10.67 -5.29 -1.14
CA ALA A 77 -11.14 -4.36 -2.18
C ALA A 77 -11.21 -5.03 -3.57
N PHE A 78 -10.27 -5.91 -3.92
CA PHE A 78 -10.36 -6.69 -5.16
C PHE A 78 -11.56 -7.65 -5.13
N ALA A 79 -11.77 -8.36 -4.03
CA ALA A 79 -12.90 -9.27 -3.87
C ALA A 79 -14.24 -8.53 -3.93
N ALA A 80 -14.33 -7.35 -3.32
CA ALA A 80 -15.49 -6.49 -3.37
C ALA A 80 -15.78 -6.05 -4.82
N ARG A 81 -14.80 -5.48 -5.53
CA ARG A 81 -14.91 -5.10 -6.96
C ARG A 81 -15.37 -6.23 -7.87
N PHE A 82 -14.93 -7.45 -7.59
CA PHE A 82 -15.35 -8.63 -8.34
C PHE A 82 -16.82 -9.01 -8.09
N LYS A 83 -17.40 -8.69 -6.92
CA LYS A 83 -18.82 -8.97 -6.62
C LYS A 83 -19.76 -7.94 -7.26
N HIS A 84 -19.29 -6.72 -7.45
CA HIS A 84 -20.07 -5.61 -7.99
C HIS A 84 -20.10 -5.57 -9.53
N ASN A 85 -19.25 -6.35 -10.22
CA ASN A 85 -19.25 -6.57 -11.67
C ASN A 85 -19.62 -8.02 -12.02
#